data_AF-A0A1S8ZRI7-F1
#
_entry.id   AF-A0A1S8ZRI7-F1
#
_cell.length_a   1.000
_cell.length_b   1.000
_cell.length_c   1.000
_cell.angle_alpha   90.00
_cell.angle_beta   90.00
_cell.angle_gamma   90.00
#
_symmetry.space_group_name_H-M   'P 1'
#
loop_
_entity.id
_entity.type
_entity.pdbx_description
1 polymer ?
#
loop_
_entity_poly.entity_id
_entity_poly.type
_entity_poly.pdbx_seq_one_letter_code
_entity_poly.pdbx_strand_id
1 'polypeptide(L)'
;MIIKFITLILFSFFSLSIFSMNMSKSSKDTIQNEKKCSNENIELKTERVEKKRKFVFWKLRHKKIIITDRVITTDQKLIIRTRSIHICSLDACDTRRFRRIKIIKNEIWIFQYNRDPEKAIIKRYNSCGNFLSKENWDEKKSFEDY
;
A
#
# COMPACT_ATOMS: atom_id res chain seq x y z
N MET A 1 -64.03 41.22 -16.62
CA MET A 1 -63.80 41.87 -15.32
C MET A 1 -63.16 40.84 -14.39
N ILE A 2 -61.88 41.07 -14.08
CA ILE A 2 -61.15 40.55 -12.91
C ILE A 2 -60.96 39.01 -12.93
N ILE A 3 -59.90 38.54 -13.59
CA ILE A 3 -58.60 38.26 -12.95
C ILE A 3 -58.78 37.25 -11.81
N LYS A 4 -58.54 35.96 -12.13
CA LYS A 4 -57.75 34.99 -11.34
C LYS A 4 -57.92 33.61 -11.96
N PHE A 5 -56.87 32.79 -11.87
CA PHE A 5 -56.71 31.44 -12.42
C PHE A 5 -55.93 31.26 -13.73
N ILE A 6 -55.15 32.27 -14.14
CA ILE A 6 -53.91 32.03 -14.89
C ILE A 6 -52.77 32.33 -13.91
N THR A 7 -52.23 31.28 -13.29
CA THR A 7 -50.88 31.16 -12.67
C THR A 7 -50.86 30.02 -11.65
N LEU A 8 -50.96 28.79 -12.15
CA LEU A 8 -50.39 27.61 -11.48
C LEU A 8 -49.62 26.78 -12.53
N ILE A 9 -48.87 27.51 -13.35
CA ILE A 9 -47.67 27.01 -14.02
C ILE A 9 -46.55 27.27 -13.02
N LEU A 10 -46.26 26.33 -12.14
CA LEU A 10 -45.00 26.18 -11.42
C LEU A 10 -45.10 24.91 -10.59
N PHE A 11 -44.14 24.00 -10.80
CA PHE A 11 -43.96 22.69 -10.17
C PHE A 11 -44.74 21.50 -10.75
N SER A 12 -44.16 20.85 -11.78
CA SER A 12 -43.96 19.38 -11.78
C SER A 12 -43.31 18.81 -13.06
N PHE A 13 -42.65 19.61 -13.90
CA PHE A 13 -41.80 19.08 -14.99
C PHE A 13 -40.32 18.93 -14.58
N PHE A 14 -40.09 18.39 -13.38
CA PHE A 14 -38.79 17.85 -12.97
C PHE A 14 -38.94 16.35 -12.77
N SER A 15 -39.04 15.61 -13.87
CA SER A 15 -38.54 14.23 -13.89
C SER A 15 -37.42 14.19 -14.93
N LEU A 16 -36.21 14.09 -14.38
CA LEU A 16 -34.94 14.02 -15.08
C LEU A 16 -35.04 13.01 -16.24
N SER A 17 -34.87 13.50 -17.45
CA SER A 17 -34.34 12.68 -18.53
C SER A 17 -32.96 12.20 -18.09
N ILE A 18 -32.85 10.89 -17.82
CA ILE A 18 -31.58 10.23 -17.60
C ILE A 18 -30.84 10.29 -18.93
N PHE A 19 -30.02 11.33 -19.09
CA PHE A 19 -29.03 11.40 -20.16
C PHE A 19 -28.06 10.25 -19.90
N SER A 20 -28.27 9.16 -20.63
CA SER A 20 -27.33 8.07 -20.80
C SER A 20 -26.06 8.62 -21.43
N MET A 21 -25.15 9.14 -20.61
CA MET A 21 -23.76 9.32 -21.01
C MET A 21 -23.14 7.94 -21.14
N ASN A 22 -23.24 7.35 -22.33
CA ASN A 22 -22.23 6.41 -22.78
C ASN A 22 -20.92 7.20 -22.80
N MET A 23 -20.17 7.13 -21.70
CA MET A 23 -18.80 7.60 -21.66
C MET A 23 -18.02 6.68 -22.59
N SER A 24 -17.96 7.06 -23.85
CA SER A 24 -17.03 6.48 -24.81
C SER A 24 -15.67 6.56 -24.16
N LYS A 25 -15.11 5.39 -23.79
CA LYS A 25 -13.70 5.28 -23.45
C LYS A 25 -12.96 5.70 -24.71
N SER A 26 -12.57 6.97 -24.77
CA SER A 26 -11.55 7.45 -25.66
C SER A 26 -10.33 6.57 -25.41
N SER A 27 -10.07 5.63 -26.31
CA SER A 27 -8.77 5.00 -26.43
C SER A 27 -7.82 6.10 -26.90
N LYS A 28 -7.32 6.89 -25.95
CA LYS A 28 -6.09 7.63 -26.20
C LYS A 28 -5.03 6.56 -26.35
N ASP A 29 -4.62 6.38 -27.60
CA ASP A 29 -3.34 5.79 -28.00
C ASP A 29 -2.26 6.35 -27.07
N THR A 30 -2.03 5.63 -25.99
CA THR A 30 -0.93 5.93 -25.11
C THR A 30 0.21 5.16 -25.72
N ILE A 31 0.95 5.83 -26.60
CA ILE A 31 2.32 5.46 -26.93
C ILE A 31 3.01 5.27 -25.58
N GLN A 32 3.05 4.02 -25.12
CA GLN A 32 3.88 3.60 -24.01
C GLN A 32 5.30 3.71 -24.53
N ASN A 33 5.85 4.92 -24.47
CA ASN A 33 7.27 5.05 -24.27
C ASN A 33 7.54 4.33 -22.95
N GLU A 34 7.86 3.04 -23.04
CA GLU A 34 8.49 2.31 -21.95
C GLU A 34 9.76 3.09 -21.62
N LYS A 35 9.66 4.01 -20.65
CA LYS A 35 10.83 4.57 -20.01
C LYS A 35 11.57 3.37 -19.46
N LYS A 36 12.62 2.96 -20.17
CA LYS A 36 13.53 1.92 -19.70
C LYS A 36 13.93 2.35 -18.30
N CYS A 37 13.51 1.56 -17.33
CA CYS A 37 13.92 1.71 -15.95
C CYS A 37 15.45 1.65 -15.97
N SER A 38 16.13 2.80 -15.88
CA SER A 38 17.57 2.79 -15.75
C SER A 38 17.91 2.12 -14.44
N ASN A 39 19.09 1.51 -14.37
CA ASN A 39 19.63 0.98 -13.12
C ASN A 39 19.92 2.16 -12.18
N GLU A 40 18.87 2.61 -11.49
CA GLU A 40 18.92 3.67 -10.50
C GLU A 40 19.42 3.06 -9.19
N ASN A 41 20.35 3.77 -8.53
CA ASN A 41 20.76 3.41 -7.19
C ASN A 41 19.56 3.57 -6.26
N ILE A 42 19.09 2.45 -5.70
CA ILE A 42 17.97 2.39 -4.76
C ILE A 42 18.48 2.29 -3.32
N GLU A 43 17.90 3.09 -2.44
CA GLU A 43 18.22 3.13 -1.02
C GLU A 43 17.00 2.68 -0.19
N LEU A 44 17.23 1.83 0.81
CA LEU A 44 16.19 1.43 1.78
C LEU A 44 16.31 2.27 3.04
N LYS A 45 15.30 3.09 3.32
CA LYS A 45 15.16 3.84 4.58
C LYS A 45 14.09 3.21 5.45
N THR A 46 14.43 2.91 6.69
CA THR A 46 13.51 2.36 7.69
C THR A 46 13.32 3.33 8.84
N GLU A 47 12.08 3.72 9.08
CA GLU A 47 11.67 4.53 10.22
C GLU A 47 10.95 3.67 11.25
N ARG A 48 11.34 3.78 12.53
CA ARG A 48 10.71 3.07 13.65
C ARG A 48 10.13 4.07 14.64
N VAL A 49 8.84 3.91 14.94
CA VAL A 49 8.11 4.72 15.91
C VAL A 49 7.51 3.82 16.98
N GLU A 50 7.84 4.12 18.23
CA GLU A 50 7.30 3.38 19.38
C GLU A 50 6.28 4.22 20.13
N LYS A 51 5.12 3.62 20.40
CA LYS A 51 4.05 4.25 21.18
C LYS A 51 3.70 3.35 22.37
N LYS A 52 3.88 3.87 23.58
CA LYS A 52 3.39 3.22 24.80
C LYS A 52 1.86 3.20 24.76
N ARG A 53 1.23 2.05 25.00
CA ARG A 53 -0.24 1.96 25.15
C ARG A 53 -0.60 2.11 26.63
N LYS A 54 -1.66 2.86 26.94
CA LYS A 54 -2.18 2.98 28.30
C LYS A 54 -2.71 1.62 28.79
N PHE A 55 -2.44 1.34 30.06
CA PHE A 55 -2.83 0.12 30.75
C PHE A 55 -4.35 0.04 30.86
N VAL A 56 -4.92 -1.12 30.53
CA VAL A 56 -6.23 -1.52 31.00
C VAL A 56 -5.94 -2.62 32.01
N PHE A 57 -6.50 -2.51 33.22
CA PHE A 57 -6.29 -3.46 34.31
C PHE A 57 -6.31 -4.89 33.77
N TRP A 58 -5.38 -5.74 34.24
CA TRP A 58 -5.19 -7.15 33.82
C TRP A 58 -4.31 -7.42 32.57
N LYS A 59 -3.77 -6.41 31.86
CA LYS A 59 -2.95 -6.64 30.67
C LYS A 59 -1.52 -6.08 30.79
N LEU A 60 -0.50 -6.88 30.49
CA LEU A 60 0.92 -6.46 30.52
C LEU A 60 1.16 -5.18 29.71
N ARG A 61 2.17 -4.38 30.11
CA ARG A 61 2.54 -3.16 29.38
C ARG A 61 2.91 -3.50 27.93
N HIS A 62 2.02 -3.17 27.00
CA HIS A 62 2.28 -3.34 25.58
C HIS A 62 2.80 -2.05 24.94
N LYS A 63 3.81 -2.18 24.08
CA LYS A 63 4.27 -1.13 23.17
C LYS A 63 3.74 -1.41 21.77
N LYS A 64 3.20 -0.38 21.12
CA LYS A 64 2.85 -0.40 19.71
C LYS A 64 4.07 0.09 18.93
N ILE A 65 4.64 -0.77 18.12
CA ILE A 65 5.77 -0.43 17.25
C ILE A 65 5.23 -0.28 15.84
N ILE A 66 5.45 0.88 15.25
CA ILE A 66 5.10 1.17 13.86
C ILE A 66 6.41 1.27 13.11
N ILE A 67 6.55 0.50 12.05
CA ILE A 67 7.75 0.53 11.22
C ILE A 67 7.32 0.87 9.81
N THR A 68 7.95 1.90 9.25
CA THR A 68 7.71 2.37 7.89
C THR A 68 8.98 2.18 7.10
N ASP A 69 8.93 1.29 6.11
CA ASP A 69 10.02 1.03 5.19
C ASP A 69 9.74 1.80 3.90
N ARG A 70 10.74 2.52 3.39
CA ARG A 70 10.67 3.33 2.17
C ARG A 70 11.84 2.94 1.27
N VAL A 71 11.55 2.48 0.07
CA VAL A 71 12.54 2.35 -0.98
C VAL A 71 12.51 3.63 -1.80
N ILE A 72 13.63 4.32 -1.84
CA ILE A 72 13.77 5.59 -2.54
C ILE A 72 14.88 5.52 -3.58
N THR A 73 14.77 6.35 -4.61
CA THR A 73 15.85 6.58 -5.56
C THR A 73 16.82 7.63 -5.02
N THR A 74 17.96 7.81 -5.69
CA THR A 74 18.90 8.91 -5.45
C THR A 74 18.23 10.28 -5.42
N ASP A 75 17.20 10.46 -6.26
CA ASP A 75 16.46 11.71 -6.39
C ASP A 75 15.39 11.90 -5.30
N GLN A 76 15.46 11.07 -4.24
CA GLN A 76 14.48 11.00 -3.14
C GLN A 76 13.06 10.66 -3.59
N LYS A 77 12.89 10.13 -4.81
CA LYS A 77 11.59 9.67 -5.29
C LYS A 77 11.23 8.37 -4.60
N LEU A 78 10.03 8.31 -4.03
CA LEU A 78 9.50 7.12 -3.40
C LEU A 78 9.07 6.09 -4.45
N ILE A 79 9.62 4.88 -4.38
CA ILE A 79 9.23 3.74 -5.21
C ILE A 79 8.19 2.90 -4.49
N ILE A 80 8.56 2.39 -3.31
CA ILE A 80 7.72 1.52 -2.49
C ILE A 80 7.70 2.05 -1.07
N ARG A 81 6.51 2.06 -0.47
CA ARG A 81 6.31 2.31 0.96
C ARG A 81 5.54 1.17 1.58
N THR A 82 6.08 0.59 2.63
CA THR A 82 5.41 -0.45 3.41
C THR A 82 5.32 -0.01 4.85
N ARG A 83 4.15 -0.21 5.46
CA ARG A 83 3.91 0.11 6.85
C ARG A 83 3.44 -1.12 7.57
N SER A 84 4.08 -1.45 8.68
CA SER A 84 3.60 -2.49 9.59
C SER A 84 3.30 -1.90 10.96
N ILE A 85 2.41 -2.60 11.67
CA ILE A 85 2.03 -2.27 13.03
C ILE A 85 2.16 -3.53 13.85
N HIS A 86 2.95 -3.45 14.92
CA HIS A 86 3.23 -4.55 15.82
C HIS A 86 2.84 -4.16 17.24
N ILE A 87 2.40 -5.15 18.00
CA ILE A 87 2.11 -5.01 19.44
C ILE A 87 3.07 -5.95 20.15
N CYS A 88 4.01 -5.41 20.93
CA CYS A 88 4.91 -6.20 21.77
C CYS A 88 4.52 -6.05 23.24
N SER A 89 4.68 -7.09 24.04
CA SER A 89 4.64 -7.04 25.52
C SER A 89 6.06 -6.88 26.06
N LEU A 90 6.36 -5.76 26.74
CA LEU A 90 7.65 -5.49 27.40
C LEU A 90 8.88 -5.87 26.55
N ASP A 91 9.41 -7.08 26.74
CA ASP A 91 10.63 -7.62 26.10
C ASP A 91 10.36 -8.68 25.02
N ALA A 92 9.15 -9.25 24.98
CA ALA A 92 8.75 -10.20 23.95
C ALA A 92 8.24 -9.45 22.70
N CYS A 93 9.15 -9.13 21.79
CA CYS A 93 8.83 -8.78 20.41
C CYS A 93 9.14 -9.98 19.52
N ASP A 94 8.14 -10.49 18.81
CA ASP A 94 8.30 -11.58 17.84
C ASP A 94 9.02 -11.07 16.57
N THR A 95 10.36 -11.01 16.63
CA THR A 95 11.25 -10.44 15.59
C THR A 95 11.07 -11.07 14.21
N ARG A 96 10.54 -12.30 14.13
CA ARG A 96 10.24 -12.98 12.87
C ARG A 96 9.30 -12.15 11.98
N ARG A 97 8.39 -11.37 12.57
CA ARG A 97 7.45 -10.50 11.84
C ARG A 97 8.04 -9.16 11.35
N PHE A 98 9.32 -8.90 11.61
CA PHE A 98 9.90 -7.56 11.44
C PHE A 98 10.70 -7.38 10.15
N ARG A 99 11.02 -8.46 9.41
CA ARG A 99 11.86 -8.43 8.22
C ARG A 99 11.00 -8.39 6.96
N ARG A 100 11.12 -7.32 6.17
CA ARG A 100 10.09 -6.93 5.19
C ARG A 100 10.59 -6.56 3.81
N ILE A 101 11.75 -5.93 3.70
CA ILE A 101 12.30 -5.52 2.41
C ILE A 101 13.80 -5.81 2.39
N LYS A 102 14.28 -6.47 1.34
CA LYS A 102 15.70 -6.63 1.03
C LYS A 102 15.96 -6.16 -0.39
N ILE A 103 17.08 -5.51 -0.62
CA ILE A 103 17.53 -5.11 -1.95
C ILE A 103 18.63 -6.08 -2.35
N ILE A 104 18.41 -6.86 -3.42
CA ILE A 104 19.36 -7.86 -3.91
C ILE A 104 19.70 -7.55 -5.37
N LYS A 105 20.97 -7.22 -5.63
CA LYS A 105 21.53 -6.79 -6.93
C LYS A 105 20.86 -5.54 -7.50
N ASN A 106 19.60 -5.64 -7.92
CA ASN A 106 18.76 -4.52 -8.36
C ASN A 106 17.25 -4.80 -8.22
N GLU A 107 16.89 -5.82 -7.44
CA GLU A 107 15.51 -6.21 -7.17
C GLU A 107 15.14 -5.85 -5.75
N ILE A 108 13.90 -5.41 -5.58
CA ILE A 108 13.29 -5.12 -4.29
C ILE A 108 12.45 -6.34 -3.91
N TRP A 109 12.87 -7.03 -2.86
CA TRP A 109 12.21 -8.22 -2.37
C TRP A 109 11.39 -7.87 -1.13
N ILE A 110 10.07 -7.99 -1.23
CA ILE A 110 9.15 -7.74 -0.14
C ILE A 110 8.69 -9.06 0.46
N PHE A 111 9.06 -9.29 1.71
CA PHE A 111 8.70 -10.46 2.49
C PHE A 111 7.37 -10.19 3.19
N GLN A 112 6.36 -10.98 2.84
CA GLN A 112 5.02 -10.87 3.39
C GLN A 112 4.64 -12.15 4.15
N TYR A 113 4.61 -12.05 5.47
CA TYR A 113 3.95 -13.05 6.31
C TYR A 113 2.43 -12.88 6.24
N ASN A 114 1.72 -13.97 5.97
CA ASN A 114 0.28 -14.04 6.13
C ASN A 114 -0.07 -14.41 7.59
N ARG A 115 -1.37 -14.36 7.92
CA ARG A 115 -1.86 -14.87 9.22
C ARG A 115 -1.46 -16.33 9.43
N ASP A 116 -1.45 -17.10 8.34
CA ASP A 116 -0.92 -18.45 8.29
C ASP A 116 0.58 -18.37 7.93
N PRO A 117 1.50 -18.83 8.80
CA PRO A 117 2.94 -18.77 8.55
C PRO A 117 3.35 -19.59 7.31
N GLU A 118 2.70 -20.72 7.08
CA GLU A 118 2.93 -21.61 5.93
C GLU A 118 2.61 -20.97 4.56
N LYS A 119 1.88 -19.84 4.56
CA LYS A 119 1.53 -19.07 3.35
C LYS A 119 2.34 -17.79 3.23
N ALA A 120 3.54 -17.75 3.81
CA ALA A 120 4.47 -16.65 3.65
C ALA A 120 4.95 -16.56 2.19
N ILE A 121 5.01 -15.35 1.64
CA ILE A 121 5.33 -15.11 0.24
C ILE A 121 6.39 -14.01 0.11
N ILE A 122 7.22 -14.14 -0.91
CA ILE A 122 8.18 -13.12 -1.33
C ILE A 122 7.67 -12.52 -2.62
N LYS A 123 7.43 -11.20 -2.62
CA LYS A 123 7.08 -10.45 -3.82
C LYS A 123 8.32 -9.73 -4.32
N ARG A 124 8.68 -9.97 -5.58
CA ARG A 124 9.84 -9.35 -6.20
C ARG A 124 9.38 -8.22 -7.10
N TYR A 125 10.08 -7.10 -7.01
CA TYR A 125 9.87 -5.92 -7.82
C TYR A 125 11.19 -5.51 -8.45
N ASN A 126 11.13 -4.91 -9.64
CA ASN A 126 12.30 -4.27 -10.22
C ASN A 126 12.63 -2.98 -9.44
N SER A 127 13.78 -2.37 -9.74
CA SER A 127 14.21 -1.10 -9.14
C SER A 127 13.20 0.05 -9.32
N CYS A 128 12.37 0.02 -10.36
CA CYS A 128 11.32 1.02 -10.59
C CYS A 128 10.00 0.73 -9.87
N GLY A 129 9.88 -0.39 -9.15
CA GLY A 129 8.67 -0.76 -8.42
C GLY A 129 7.63 -1.52 -9.25
N ASN A 130 7.95 -1.95 -10.47
CA ASN A 130 7.12 -2.87 -11.24
C ASN A 130 7.24 -4.28 -10.66
N PHE A 131 6.12 -4.97 -10.53
CA PHE A 131 6.08 -6.34 -10.04
C PHE A 131 6.71 -7.30 -11.05
N LEU A 132 7.60 -8.17 -10.58
CA LEU A 132 8.27 -9.19 -11.39
C LEU A 132 7.64 -10.56 -11.17
N SER A 133 7.66 -11.02 -9.92
CA SER A 133 7.21 -12.38 -9.59
C SER A 133 6.85 -12.52 -8.11
N LYS A 134 6.22 -13.65 -7.80
CA LYS A 134 5.89 -14.07 -6.45
C LYS A 134 6.42 -15.47 -6.24
N GLU A 135 7.08 -15.69 -5.10
CA GLU A 135 7.59 -16.97 -4.67
C GLU A 135 7.06 -17.28 -3.26
N ASN A 136 6.96 -18.57 -2.91
CA ASN A 136 6.68 -18.96 -1.53
C ASN A 136 7.95 -18.77 -0.70
N TRP A 137 7.79 -18.20 0.49
CA TRP A 137 8.89 -18.08 1.42
C TRP A 137 9.07 -19.41 2.14
N ASP A 138 10.19 -20.08 1.87
CA ASP A 138 10.57 -21.29 2.56
C ASP A 138 10.89 -20.99 4.03
N GLU A 139 10.11 -21.53 4.96
CA GLU A 139 10.28 -21.35 6.40
C GLU A 139 11.65 -21.83 6.91
N LYS A 140 12.30 -22.72 6.16
CA LYS A 140 13.62 -23.26 6.52
C LYS A 140 14.76 -22.28 6.25
N LYS A 141 14.54 -21.25 5.42
CA LYS A 141 15.56 -20.24 5.09
C LYS A 141 15.35 -18.99 5.93
N SER A 142 16.39 -18.59 6.67
CA SER A 142 16.41 -17.30 7.36
C SER A 142 16.38 -16.16 6.34
N PHE A 143 15.79 -15.03 6.72
CA PHE A 143 15.88 -13.80 5.91
C PHE A 143 17.33 -13.36 5.65
N GLU A 144 18.27 -13.76 6.50
CA GLU A 144 19.70 -13.49 6.29
C GLU A 144 20.29 -14.34 5.17
N ASP A 145 19.73 -15.53 4.90
CA ASP A 145 20.24 -16.50 3.93
C ASP A 145 19.91 -16.13 2.46
N TYR A 146 19.06 -15.12 2.25
CA TYR A 146 18.63 -14.64 0.93
C TYR A 146 19.43 -13.44 0.45
#